data_AF-A0A7V9M1K6-F1
#
_entry.id   AF-A0A7V9M1K6-F1
#
_cell.length_a   1.000
_cell.length_b   1.000
_cell.length_c   1.000
_cell.angle_alpha   90.00
_cell.angle_beta   90.00
_cell.angle_gamma   90.00
#
_symmetry.space_group_name_H-M   'P 1'
#
loop_
_entity.id
_entity.type
_entity.pdbx_description
1 polymer ?
#
loop_
_entity_poly.entity_id
_entity_poly.type
_entity_poly.pdbx_seq_one_letter_code
_entity_poly.pdbx_strand_id
1 'polypeptide(L)'
;MLTKDHQIETLIELNDELENYFRNTIIPQLYVDAGLILQKFTPPAMKQFNLSKNDVGKSISDIKDNFRFPTIIDDIQQVID
;
A
#
# COMPACT_ATOMS: atom_id res chain seq x y z
N MET A 1 21.83 14.79 -21.61
CA MET A 1 20.75 15.20 -20.69
C MET A 1 19.53 14.38 -21.08
N LEU A 2 18.98 13.60 -20.15
CA LEU A 2 17.68 12.95 -20.36
C LEU A 2 16.64 14.06 -20.54
N THR A 3 15.88 14.00 -21.64
CA THR A 3 14.78 14.94 -21.87
C THR A 3 13.66 14.65 -20.87
N LYS A 4 12.85 15.66 -20.54
CA LYS A 4 11.71 15.49 -19.62
C LYS A 4 10.78 14.36 -20.08
N ASP A 5 10.62 14.18 -21.39
CA ASP A 5 9.78 13.14 -21.97
C ASP A 5 10.28 11.74 -21.62
N HIS A 6 11.60 11.51 -21.70
CA HIS A 6 12.17 10.22 -21.32
C HIS A 6 12.02 9.93 -19.82
N GLN A 7 12.10 10.95 -18.96
CA GLN A 7 11.83 10.77 -17.53
C GLN A 7 10.39 10.36 -17.25
N ILE A 8 9.43 10.92 -18.00
CA ILE A 8 8.01 10.56 -17.89
C ILE A 8 7.80 9.11 -18.36
N GLU A 9 8.38 8.72 -19.50
CA GLU A 9 8.29 7.35 -20.01
C GLU A 9 8.84 6.33 -19.00
N THR A 10 10.03 6.56 -18.45
CA THR A 10 10.60 5.67 -17.43
C THR A 10 9.70 5.56 -16.18
N LEU A 11 9.09 6.66 -15.74
CA LEU A 11 8.17 6.63 -14.60
C LEU A 11 6.91 5.80 -14.89
N ILE A 12 6.39 5.87 -16.12
CA ILE A 12 5.24 5.07 -16.55
C ILE A 12 5.62 3.58 -16.55
N GLU A 13 6.75 3.21 -17.15
CA GLU A 13 7.22 1.83 -17.20
C GLU A 13 7.42 1.24 -15.80
N LEU A 14 8.10 1.98 -14.91
CA LEU A 14 8.32 1.56 -13.52
C LEU A 14 7.00 1.42 -12.75
N ASN A 15 6.05 2.32 -12.98
CA ASN A 15 4.74 2.23 -12.34
C ASN A 15 3.97 1.01 -12.84
N ASP A 16 4.03 0.69 -14.14
CA ASP A 16 3.38 -0.49 -14.71
C ASP A 16 3.98 -1.79 -14.18
N GLU A 17 5.30 -1.87 -14.07
CA GLU A 17 5.99 -3.00 -13.43
C GLU A 17 5.55 -3.18 -11.97
N LEU A 18 5.47 -2.08 -11.22
CA LEU A 18 5.05 -2.10 -9.83
C LEU A 18 3.59 -2.55 -9.68
N GLU A 19 2.70 -2.07 -10.53
CA GLU A 19 1.31 -2.54 -10.59
C GLU A 19 1.22 -4.02 -10.95
N ASN A 20 2.05 -4.50 -11.88
CA ASN A 20 2.13 -5.92 -12.21
C ASN A 20 2.56 -6.76 -10.99
N TYR A 21 3.55 -6.29 -10.23
CA TYR A 21 3.98 -6.95 -9.00
C TYR A 21 2.83 -7.05 -7.98
N PHE A 22 2.11 -5.96 -7.72
CA PHE A 22 1.00 -5.97 -6.77
C PHE A 22 -0.13 -6.92 -7.18
N ARG A 23 -0.43 -7.02 -8.48
CA ARG A 23 -1.49 -7.92 -8.97
C ARG A 23 -1.11 -9.39 -8.90
N ASN A 24 0.17 -9.72 -9.02
CA ASN A 24 0.65 -11.10 -9.14
C ASN A 24 1.19 -11.69 -7.84
N THR A 25 1.37 -10.89 -6.79
CA THR A 25 1.78 -11.42 -5.47
C THR A 25 0.63 -12.14 -4.78
N ILE A 26 0.96 -13.28 -4.18
CA ILE A 26 0.01 -14.10 -3.40
C ILE A 26 0.00 -13.73 -1.92
N ILE A 27 0.98 -12.92 -1.47
CA ILE A 27 1.12 -12.53 -0.07
C ILE A 27 0.28 -11.26 0.18
N PRO A 28 -0.62 -11.28 1.19
CA PRO A 28 -1.32 -10.10 1.66
C PRO A 28 -0.33 -9.04 2.18
N GLN A 29 -0.34 -7.85 1.59
CA GLN A 29 0.54 -6.74 1.95
C GLN A 29 -0.24 -5.43 2.01
N LEU A 30 0.13 -4.58 2.97
CA LEU A 30 -0.35 -3.22 3.14
C LEU A 30 0.84 -2.28 2.99
N TYR A 31 0.63 -1.18 2.26
CA TYR A 31 1.62 -0.13 2.07
C TYR A 31 1.09 1.13 2.73
N VAL A 32 1.84 1.62 3.71
CA VAL A 32 1.42 2.71 4.60
C VAL A 32 2.54 3.74 4.66
N ASP A 33 2.18 5.02 4.72
CA ASP A 33 3.16 6.09 4.91
C ASP A 33 3.43 6.38 6.41
N ALA A 34 4.31 7.36 6.67
CA ALA A 34 4.67 7.76 8.02
C ALA A 34 3.51 8.39 8.83
N GLY A 35 2.43 8.82 8.17
CA GLY A 35 1.20 9.31 8.79
C GLY A 35 0.18 8.20 9.05
N LEU A 36 0.57 6.93 8.92
CA LEU A 36 -0.31 5.78 9.00
C LEU A 36 -1.42 5.82 7.93
N ILE A 37 -1.18 6.45 6.79
CA ILE A 37 -2.16 6.51 5.68
C ILE A 37 -1.96 5.32 4.74
N LEU A 38 -3.03 4.61 4.44
CA LEU A 38 -3.02 3.48 3.52
C LEU A 38 -2.82 3.97 2.08
N GLN A 39 -1.66 3.68 1.50
CA GLN A 39 -1.31 4.11 0.14
C GLN A 39 -1.72 3.08 -0.89
N LYS A 40 -1.45 1.80 -0.62
CA LYS A 40 -1.79 0.66 -1.50
C LYS A 40 -1.94 -0.62 -0.69
N PHE A 41 -2.53 -1.63 -1.31
CA PHE A 41 -2.58 -2.99 -0.78
C PHE A 41 -2.62 -3.99 -1.94
N THR A 42 -2.24 -5.22 -1.67
CA THR A 42 -2.30 -6.30 -2.68
C THR A 42 -3.71 -6.90 -2.74
N PRO A 43 -4.14 -7.49 -3.88
CA PRO A 43 -5.46 -8.12 -3.97
C PRO A 43 -5.74 -9.18 -2.88
N PRO A 44 -4.77 -10.01 -2.44
CA PRO A 44 -4.98 -10.91 -1.29
C PRO A 44 -5.29 -10.17 0.02
N ALA A 45 -4.70 -8.99 0.24
CA ALA A 45 -4.97 -8.15 1.42
C ALA A 45 -6.41 -7.62 1.45
N MET A 46 -7.09 -7.47 0.31
CA MET A 46 -8.51 -7.07 0.27
C MET A 46 -9.38 -7.99 1.12
N LYS A 47 -9.21 -9.31 0.98
CA LYS A 47 -10.03 -10.29 1.70
C LYS A 47 -9.60 -10.43 3.16
N GLN A 48 -8.29 -10.43 3.41
CA GLN A 48 -7.77 -10.62 4.76
C GLN A 48 -8.13 -9.47 5.70
N PHE A 49 -8.19 -8.26 5.17
CA PHE A 49 -8.40 -7.03 5.93
C PHE A 49 -9.70 -6.32 5.56
N ASN A 50 -10.62 -7.02 4.88
CA ASN A 50 -11.91 -6.49 4.44
C ASN A 50 -11.82 -5.10 3.78
N LEU A 51 -10.81 -4.91 2.92
CA LEU A 51 -10.49 -3.63 2.28
C LEU A 51 -11.14 -3.50 0.91
N SER A 52 -11.44 -2.26 0.58
CA SER A 52 -11.90 -1.80 -0.72
C SER A 52 -10.97 -0.71 -1.27
N LYS A 53 -11.11 -0.40 -2.56
CA LYS A 53 -10.36 0.72 -3.16
C LYS A 53 -10.64 2.06 -2.49
N ASN A 54 -11.80 2.21 -1.85
CA ASN A 54 -12.19 3.45 -1.15
C ASN A 54 -11.46 3.64 0.18
N ASP A 55 -10.72 2.63 0.65
CA ASP A 55 -9.95 2.70 1.88
C ASP A 55 -8.54 3.26 1.66
N VAL A 56 -8.08 3.31 0.41
CA VAL A 56 -6.85 4.03 0.04
C VAL A 56 -7.01 5.52 0.38
N GLY A 57 -6.01 6.09 1.04
CA GLY A 57 -6.02 7.47 1.53
C GLY A 57 -6.63 7.65 2.92
N LYS A 58 -7.16 6.59 3.56
CA LYS A 58 -7.61 6.63 4.95
C LYS A 58 -6.48 6.25 5.90
N SER A 59 -6.59 6.66 7.16
CA SER A 59 -5.69 6.15 8.19
C SER A 59 -5.95 4.66 8.41
N ILE A 60 -4.90 3.86 8.56
CA ILE A 60 -5.03 2.46 8.95
C ILE A 60 -5.69 2.30 10.32
N SER A 61 -5.68 3.34 11.15
CA SER A 61 -6.41 3.40 12.43
C SER A 61 -7.94 3.36 12.24
N ASP A 62 -8.46 3.91 11.14
CA ASP A 62 -9.91 3.97 10.85
C ASP A 62 -10.46 2.64 10.36
N ILE A 63 -9.59 1.79 9.81
CA ILE A 63 -9.92 0.46 9.30
C ILE A 63 -9.43 -0.65 10.23
N LYS A 64 -9.04 -0.28 11.47
CA LYS A 64 -8.36 -1.19 12.40
C LYS A 64 -9.19 -2.40 12.81
N ASP A 65 -10.51 -2.23 12.86
CA ASP A 65 -11.44 -3.28 13.29
C ASP A 65 -11.49 -4.45 12.31
N ASN A 66 -10.97 -4.26 11.10
CA ASN A 66 -10.82 -5.33 10.12
C ASN A 66 -9.52 -6.14 10.31
N PHE A 67 -8.58 -5.68 11.15
CA PHE A 67 -7.36 -6.41 11.46
C PHE A 67 -7.61 -7.44 12.56
N ARG A 68 -7.22 -8.69 12.30
CA ARG A 68 -7.20 -9.74 13.33
C ARG A 68 -6.05 -9.58 14.34
N PHE A 69 -5.28 -8.50 14.22
CA PHE A 69 -4.06 -8.25 14.97
C PHE A 69 -4.14 -6.86 15.63
N PRO A 70 -4.60 -6.79 16.89
CA PRO A 70 -4.90 -5.51 17.56
C PRO A 70 -3.69 -4.60 17.75
N THR A 71 -2.48 -5.16 17.84
CA THR A 71 -1.25 -4.40 18.07
C THR A 71 -0.61 -3.87 16.79
N ILE A 72 -1.19 -4.15 15.61
CA ILE A 72 -0.58 -3.83 14.32
C ILE A 72 -0.19 -2.36 14.18
N ILE A 73 -1.00 -1.46 14.76
CA ILE A 73 -0.75 -0.01 14.70
C ILE A 73 0.45 0.36 15.56
N ASP A 74 0.49 -0.14 16.80
CA ASP A 74 1.59 0.10 17.75
C ASP A 74 2.91 -0.46 17.20
N ASP A 75 2.86 -1.65 16.60
CA ASP A 75 4.02 -2.32 16.01
C ASP A 75 4.56 -1.55 14.80
N ILE A 76 3.68 -0.98 13.96
CA ILE A 76 4.09 -0.12 12.85
C ILE A 76 4.71 1.18 13.38
N GLN A 77 4.10 1.81 14.38
CA GLN A 77 4.58 3.06 14.95
C GLN A 77 5.98 2.90 15.55
N GLN A 78 6.25 1.77 16.24
CA GLN A 78 7.56 1.47 16.82
C GLN A 78 8.69 1.40 15.77
N VAL A 79 8.38 1.09 14.52
CA VAL A 79 9.38 1.00 13.43
C VAL A 79 9.57 2.33 12.71
N ILE A 80 8.55 3.21 12.73
CA ILE A 80 8.56 4.51 12.05
C ILE A 80 9.19 5.60 12.92
N ASP A 81 9.01 5.52 14.25
CA ASP A 81 9.61 6.44 15.24
C ASP A 81 11.13 6.19 15.44
#